data_AF-A0A1G4ECN8-F1
#
_entry.id   AF-A0A1G4ECN8-F1
#
_cell.length_a   1.000
_cell.length_b   1.000
_cell.length_c   1.000
_cell.angle_alpha   90.00
_cell.angle_beta   90.00
_cell.angle_gamma   90.00
#
_symmetry.space_group_name_H-M   'P 1'
#
loop_
_entity.id
_entity.type
_entity.pdbx_description
1 polymer ?
#
loop_
_entity_poly.entity_id
_entity_poly.type
_entity_poly.pdbx_seq_one_letter_code
_entity_poly.pdbx_strand_id
1 'polypeptide(L)'
;MGCNPRIEDDSYDFFQNIDTYTQNSEAVFSHVSSAQSSTKCTSFSSRYQPPNDKIAKDICEEFTKLYKSLSPYNTKPNYKNDCLFLNYWINFRLMERNFNGIDCVKNFGNLMEADCTDTCGSASSLKFIYDIDKDNLYKMNKLYKLHEHISKMYNILIKRSNGEPNSSLTLSDESLENY
;
A
#
# COMPACT_ATOMS: atom_id res chain seq x y z
N MET A 1 15.84 -19.13 -8.47
CA MET A 1 15.72 -19.07 -6.99
C MET A 1 14.26 -18.81 -6.70
N GLY A 2 13.61 -19.67 -5.91
CA GLY A 2 12.20 -19.48 -5.55
C GLY A 2 12.03 -18.36 -4.53
N CYS A 3 10.81 -17.88 -4.38
CA CYS A 3 10.47 -16.93 -3.32
C CYS A 3 10.61 -17.57 -1.95
N ASN A 4 10.85 -16.75 -0.94
CA ASN A 4 10.89 -17.20 0.44
C ASN A 4 9.85 -16.43 1.27
N PRO A 5 8.55 -16.75 1.12
CA PRO A 5 7.50 -16.10 1.88
C PRO A 5 7.70 -16.31 3.37
N ARG A 6 7.51 -15.26 4.15
CA ARG A 6 7.71 -15.29 5.59
C ARG A 6 6.79 -14.33 6.31
N ILE A 7 6.73 -14.47 7.62
CA ILE A 7 6.14 -13.50 8.53
C ILE A 7 7.20 -13.18 9.58
N GLU A 8 7.45 -11.90 9.83
CA GLU A 8 8.30 -11.44 10.93
C GLU A 8 7.39 -11.14 12.15
N ASP A 9 7.91 -11.31 13.37
CA ASP A 9 7.11 -11.19 14.61
C ASP A 9 6.39 -9.83 14.75
N ASP A 10 7.00 -8.79 14.19
CA ASP A 10 6.55 -7.41 14.19
C ASP A 10 5.69 -7.05 12.97
N SER A 11 5.41 -7.97 12.05
CA SER A 11 4.77 -7.65 10.77
C SER A 11 3.37 -7.03 10.91
N TYR A 12 2.72 -7.21 12.07
CA TYR A 12 1.43 -6.61 12.41
C TYR A 12 1.56 -5.29 13.20
N ASP A 13 2.75 -4.88 13.60
CA ASP A 13 2.94 -3.69 14.46
C ASP A 13 2.52 -2.38 13.78
N PHE A 14 2.49 -2.35 12.45
CA PHE A 14 1.97 -1.19 11.72
C PHE A 14 0.48 -0.92 12.04
N PHE A 15 -0.29 -1.92 12.49
CA PHE A 15 -1.66 -1.71 12.92
C PHE A 15 -1.79 -0.77 14.12
N GLN A 16 -0.73 -0.56 14.89
CA GLN A 16 -0.73 0.42 15.99
C GLN A 16 -0.92 1.86 15.50
N ASN A 17 -0.58 2.16 14.24
CA ASN A 17 -0.72 3.47 13.60
C ASN A 17 -1.68 3.42 12.39
N ILE A 18 -2.62 2.47 12.37
CA ILE A 18 -3.48 2.17 11.22
C ILE A 18 -4.33 3.37 10.76
N ASP A 19 -4.78 4.22 11.68
CA ASP A 19 -5.50 5.46 11.37
C ASP A 19 -4.67 6.36 10.44
N THR A 20 -3.38 6.56 10.78
CA THR A 20 -2.46 7.38 10.00
C THR A 20 -2.25 6.79 8.61
N TYR A 21 -2.06 5.47 8.51
CA TYR A 21 -1.85 4.81 7.23
C TYR A 21 -3.10 4.82 6.34
N THR A 22 -4.28 4.67 6.93
CA THR A 22 -5.56 4.74 6.22
C THR A 22 -5.78 6.15 5.66
N GLN A 23 -5.62 7.19 6.49
CA GLN A 23 -5.75 8.59 6.06
C GLN A 23 -4.75 8.97 4.96
N ASN A 24 -3.48 8.56 5.10
CA ASN A 24 -2.46 8.83 4.08
C ASN A 24 -2.77 8.10 2.77
N SER A 25 -3.27 6.86 2.84
CA SER A 25 -3.68 6.09 1.67
C SER A 25 -4.87 6.77 0.97
N GLU A 26 -5.91 7.15 1.72
CA GLU A 26 -7.05 7.89 1.19
C GLU A 26 -6.62 9.21 0.54
N ALA A 27 -5.75 10.00 1.18
CA ALA A 27 -5.25 11.26 0.62
C ALA A 27 -4.45 11.05 -0.68
N VAL A 28 -3.62 10.00 -0.74
CA VAL A 28 -2.80 9.70 -1.93
C VAL A 28 -3.65 9.19 -3.09
N PHE A 29 -4.69 8.39 -2.83
CA PHE A 29 -5.50 7.73 -3.87
C PHE A 29 -6.79 8.49 -4.25
N SER A 30 -7.32 9.36 -3.39
CA SER A 30 -8.53 10.16 -3.67
C SER A 30 -8.29 11.31 -4.66
N HIS A 31 -7.07 11.84 -4.69
CA HIS A 31 -6.67 12.75 -5.75
C HIS A 31 -6.30 11.93 -6.97
N VAL A 32 -7.17 11.98 -7.99
CA VAL A 32 -6.83 11.70 -9.41
C VAL A 32 -5.74 12.69 -9.80
N SER A 33 -4.54 12.43 -9.32
CA SER A 33 -3.41 13.31 -9.53
C SER A 33 -2.95 13.03 -10.94
N SER A 34 -3.23 14.00 -11.81
CA SER A 34 -2.59 14.23 -13.11
C SER A 34 -1.08 14.48 -12.98
N ALA A 35 -0.44 13.90 -11.96
CA ALA A 35 0.98 14.03 -11.72
C ALA A 35 1.69 13.48 -12.95
N GLN A 36 2.57 14.31 -13.51
CA GLN A 36 3.52 13.91 -14.52
C GLN A 36 4.06 12.53 -14.18
N SER A 37 3.77 11.57 -15.05
CA SER A 37 4.28 10.22 -14.92
C SER A 37 5.78 10.31 -14.65
N SER A 38 6.21 9.68 -13.55
CA SER A 38 7.62 9.67 -13.22
C SER A 38 8.37 8.96 -14.36
N THR A 39 9.31 9.65 -15.00
CA THR A 39 10.18 9.06 -16.03
C THR A 39 10.88 7.81 -15.49
N LYS A 40 11.14 7.76 -14.17
CA LYS A 40 11.68 6.62 -13.46
C LYS A 40 10.71 5.44 -13.39
N CYS A 41 9.44 5.68 -13.03
CA CYS A 41 8.44 4.60 -13.06
C CYS A 41 8.18 4.10 -14.48
N THR A 42 8.29 4.97 -15.49
CA THR A 42 8.24 4.57 -16.91
C THR A 42 9.45 3.71 -17.30
N SER A 43 10.66 4.06 -16.84
CA SER A 43 11.86 3.24 -17.04
C SER A 43 11.74 1.88 -16.35
N PHE A 44 11.34 1.87 -15.08
CA PHE A 44 11.09 0.66 -14.30
C PHE A 44 10.07 -0.25 -14.98
N SER A 45 8.94 0.30 -15.42
CA SER A 45 7.88 -0.48 -16.04
C SER A 45 8.27 -1.11 -17.37
N SER A 46 9.21 -0.50 -18.12
CA SER A 46 9.67 -0.99 -19.41
C SER A 46 10.37 -2.36 -19.35
N ARG A 47 10.73 -2.82 -18.15
CA ARG A 47 11.30 -4.15 -17.91
C ARG A 47 10.28 -5.28 -18.03
N TYR A 48 8.98 -4.96 -17.94
CA TYR A 48 7.90 -5.93 -17.97
C TYR A 48 7.23 -5.94 -19.33
N GLN A 49 6.71 -7.11 -19.74
CA GLN A 49 5.92 -7.24 -20.96
C GLN A 49 4.46 -6.81 -20.70
N PRO A 50 3.73 -6.30 -21.70
CA PRO A 50 2.30 -6.03 -21.56
C PRO A 50 1.50 -7.27 -21.14
N PRO A 51 0.49 -7.13 -20.24
CA PRO A 51 -0.01 -5.88 -19.64
C PRO A 51 0.70 -5.47 -18.34
N ASN A 52 1.73 -6.21 -17.92
CA ASN A 52 2.42 -5.98 -16.64
C ASN A 52 3.20 -4.67 -16.61
N ASP A 53 3.63 -4.15 -17.76
CA ASP A 53 4.25 -2.82 -17.86
C ASP A 53 3.33 -1.74 -17.26
N LYS A 54 2.05 -1.71 -17.67
CA LYS A 54 1.08 -0.75 -17.16
C LYS A 54 0.84 -0.95 -15.66
N ILE A 55 0.66 -2.18 -15.21
CA ILE A 55 0.44 -2.49 -13.79
C ILE A 55 1.65 -2.08 -12.95
N ALA A 56 2.86 -2.42 -13.38
CA ALA A 56 4.10 -2.07 -12.68
C ALA A 56 4.29 -0.56 -12.61
N LYS A 57 3.96 0.16 -13.69
CA LYS A 57 4.01 1.61 -13.74
C LYS A 57 3.08 2.23 -12.70
N ASP A 58 1.82 1.81 -12.69
CA ASP A 58 0.81 2.33 -11.75
C ASP A 58 1.20 2.05 -10.30
N ILE A 59 1.64 0.82 -9.99
CA ILE A 59 2.11 0.44 -8.65
C ILE A 59 3.32 1.29 -8.23
N CYS A 60 4.29 1.51 -9.12
CA CYS A 60 5.46 2.34 -8.83
C CYS A 60 5.07 3.79 -8.51
N GLU A 61 4.15 4.37 -9.28
CA GLU A 61 3.69 5.75 -9.07
C GLU A 61 2.92 5.89 -7.75
N GLU A 62 2.03 4.96 -7.45
CA GLU A 62 1.29 4.88 -6.19
C GLU A 62 2.24 4.69 -4.99
N PHE A 63 3.14 3.70 -5.07
CA PHE A 63 4.12 3.41 -4.02
C PHE A 63 5.00 4.62 -3.73
N THR A 64 5.47 5.31 -4.78
CA THR A 64 6.28 6.52 -4.65
C THR A 64 5.55 7.62 -3.89
N LYS A 65 4.28 7.86 -4.21
CA LYS A 65 3.47 8.88 -3.54
C LYS A 65 3.24 8.51 -2.08
N LEU A 66 2.92 7.25 -1.81
CA LEU A 66 2.73 6.72 -0.47
C LEU A 66 4.03 6.81 0.36
N TYR A 67 5.15 6.41 -0.21
CA TYR A 67 6.46 6.53 0.43
C TYR A 67 6.75 7.97 0.85
N LYS A 68 6.51 8.94 -0.05
CA LYS A 68 6.73 10.36 0.22
C LYS A 68 5.81 10.90 1.31
N SER A 69 4.53 10.50 1.33
CA SER A 69 3.58 10.96 2.35
C SER A 69 3.94 10.46 3.75
N LEU A 70 4.43 9.22 3.86
CA LEU A 70 4.92 8.66 5.11
C LEU A 70 6.27 9.27 5.51
N SER A 71 7.10 9.58 4.52
CA SER A 71 8.46 10.09 4.73
C SER A 71 9.22 9.24 5.78
N PRO A 72 9.39 7.92 5.54
CA PRO A 72 10.02 7.03 6.50
C PRO A 72 11.54 7.29 6.48
N TYR A 73 11.98 8.14 7.40
CA TYR A 73 13.40 8.36 7.66
C TYR A 73 13.78 7.61 8.94
N ASN A 74 14.93 6.94 8.94
CA ASN A 74 15.44 6.14 10.07
C ASN A 74 15.60 6.91 11.39
N THR A 75 15.51 8.24 11.35
CA THR A 75 15.50 9.13 12.51
C THR A 75 14.11 9.33 13.13
N LYS A 76 13.03 8.87 12.49
CA LYS A 76 11.67 8.96 13.01
C LYS A 76 11.34 7.77 13.94
N PRO A 77 10.64 8.01 15.06
CA PRO A 77 10.21 6.95 15.98
C PRO A 77 9.40 5.82 15.29
N ASN A 78 8.55 6.17 14.33
CA ASN A 78 7.65 5.24 13.64
C ASN A 78 8.22 4.66 12.33
N TYR A 79 9.50 4.90 12.03
CA TYR A 79 10.14 4.48 10.78
C TYR A 79 9.90 3.00 10.45
N LYS A 80 10.02 2.13 11.46
CA LYS A 80 9.84 0.69 11.31
C LYS A 80 8.41 0.35 10.90
N ASN A 81 7.41 0.90 11.58
CA ASN A 81 6.00 0.68 11.28
C ASN A 81 5.64 1.21 9.88
N ASP A 82 6.22 2.33 9.46
CA ASP A 82 6.02 2.87 8.12
C ASP A 82 6.56 1.90 7.06
N CYS A 83 7.73 1.31 7.29
CA CYS A 83 8.33 0.31 6.39
C CYS A 83 7.51 -0.99 6.35
N LEU A 84 7.01 -1.45 7.50
CA LEU A 84 6.14 -2.63 7.59
C LEU A 84 4.82 -2.41 6.84
N PHE A 85 4.22 -1.23 6.97
CA PHE A 85 3.03 -0.87 6.21
C PHE A 85 3.30 -0.81 4.69
N LEU A 86 4.43 -0.22 4.27
CA LEU A 86 4.82 -0.20 2.86
C LEU A 86 5.05 -1.62 2.29
N ASN A 87 5.62 -2.52 3.10
CA ASN A 87 5.78 -3.93 2.73
C ASN A 87 4.42 -4.64 2.58
N TYR A 88 3.51 -4.47 3.54
CA TYR A 88 2.14 -4.95 3.43
C TYR A 88 1.46 -4.43 2.15
N TRP A 89 1.53 -3.13 1.91
CA TRP A 89 0.83 -2.47 0.83
C TRP A 89 1.28 -3.00 -0.54
N ILE A 90 2.59 -3.15 -0.77
CA ILE A 90 3.10 -3.62 -2.07
C ILE A 90 2.77 -5.09 -2.32
N ASN A 91 2.85 -5.94 -1.29
CA ASN A 91 2.42 -7.35 -1.37
C ASN A 91 0.94 -7.42 -1.76
N PHE A 92 0.10 -6.65 -1.09
CA PHE A 92 -1.34 -6.62 -1.36
C PHE A 92 -1.64 -6.13 -2.78
N ARG A 93 -1.01 -5.04 -3.24
CA ARG A 93 -1.27 -4.47 -4.58
C ARG A 93 -0.87 -5.40 -5.72
N LEU A 94 0.27 -6.09 -5.60
CA LEU A 94 0.72 -7.04 -6.60
C LEU A 94 -0.25 -8.24 -6.69
N MET A 95 -0.73 -8.72 -5.53
CA MET A 95 -1.75 -9.77 -5.46
C MET A 95 -3.08 -9.30 -6.06
N GLU A 96 -3.59 -8.14 -5.65
CA GLU A 96 -4.88 -7.57 -6.08
C GLU A 96 -4.96 -7.36 -7.59
N ARG A 97 -3.85 -6.95 -8.21
CA ARG A 97 -3.77 -6.71 -9.66
C ARG A 97 -3.38 -7.96 -10.47
N ASN A 98 -3.30 -9.13 -9.84
CA ASN A 98 -2.86 -10.39 -10.45
C ASN A 98 -1.54 -10.24 -11.22
N PHE A 99 -0.60 -9.48 -10.66
CA PHE A 99 0.66 -9.18 -11.32
C PHE A 99 1.51 -10.45 -11.43
N ASN A 100 1.68 -10.96 -12.64
CA ASN A 100 2.46 -12.17 -12.95
C ASN A 100 3.83 -11.85 -13.58
N GLY A 101 4.25 -10.57 -13.55
CA GLY A 101 5.50 -10.09 -14.13
C GLY A 101 6.74 -10.32 -13.27
N ILE A 102 6.58 -10.80 -12.03
CA ILE A 102 7.67 -11.17 -11.12
C ILE A 102 7.35 -12.52 -10.48
N ASP A 103 8.40 -13.23 -10.09
CA ASP A 103 8.26 -14.39 -9.22
C ASP A 103 7.98 -13.95 -7.77
N CYS A 104 8.69 -12.92 -7.27
CA CYS A 104 8.71 -12.55 -5.85
C CYS A 104 8.61 -11.04 -5.63
N VAL A 105 7.86 -10.60 -4.63
CA VAL A 105 7.66 -9.19 -4.23
C VAL A 105 8.98 -8.51 -3.90
N LYS A 106 9.91 -9.23 -3.24
CA LYS A 106 11.27 -8.75 -2.99
C LYS A 106 11.99 -8.32 -4.27
N ASN A 107 11.81 -9.06 -5.37
CA ASN A 107 12.46 -8.73 -6.65
C ASN A 107 11.88 -7.45 -7.24
N PHE A 108 10.56 -7.24 -7.14
CA PHE A 108 9.93 -5.99 -7.56
C PHE A 108 10.48 -4.81 -6.76
N GLY A 109 10.57 -4.94 -5.43
CA GLY A 109 11.15 -3.94 -4.55
C GLY A 109 12.59 -3.58 -4.94
N ASN A 110 13.45 -4.58 -5.16
CA ASN A 110 14.84 -4.39 -5.56
C ASN A 110 14.99 -3.72 -6.95
N LEU A 111 14.16 -4.12 -7.92
CA LEU A 111 14.17 -3.52 -9.26
C LEU A 111 13.67 -2.07 -9.21
N MET A 112 12.64 -1.82 -8.41
CA MET A 112 12.12 -0.48 -8.18
C MET A 112 13.15 0.40 -7.47
N GLU A 113 13.91 -0.14 -6.50
CA GLU A 113 15.04 0.57 -5.87
C GLU A 113 16.07 1.03 -6.90
N ALA A 114 16.51 0.12 -7.77
CA ALA A 114 17.56 0.38 -8.74
C ALA A 114 17.18 1.51 -9.72
N ASP A 115 15.91 1.58 -10.13
CA ASP A 115 15.43 2.58 -11.10
C ASP A 115 14.89 3.86 -10.47
N CYS A 116 14.50 3.78 -9.19
CA CYS A 116 13.84 4.87 -8.49
C CYS A 116 14.59 5.29 -7.21
N THR A 117 15.91 5.12 -7.13
CA THR A 117 16.75 5.44 -5.96
C THR A 117 16.45 6.79 -5.28
N ASP A 118 16.27 7.90 -6.03
CA ASP A 118 15.94 9.20 -5.41
C ASP A 118 14.45 9.39 -5.05
N THR A 119 13.61 8.39 -5.31
CA THR A 119 12.15 8.55 -5.37
C THR A 119 11.39 7.47 -4.57
N CYS A 120 11.95 6.27 -4.48
CA CYS A 120 11.43 5.11 -3.74
C CYS A 120 12.05 4.93 -2.35
N GLY A 121 12.81 5.91 -1.89
CA GLY A 121 13.31 5.94 -0.53
C GLY A 121 14.77 5.58 -0.36
N SER A 122 15.21 5.67 0.88
CA SER A 122 16.58 5.26 1.23
C SER A 122 16.71 3.74 1.09
N ALA A 123 17.90 3.27 0.73
CA ALA A 123 18.25 1.84 0.65
C ALA A 123 17.98 1.04 1.94
N SER A 124 17.66 1.71 3.06
CA SER A 124 17.25 1.07 4.30
C SER A 124 15.78 0.67 4.34
N SER A 125 14.89 1.42 3.68
CA SER A 125 13.44 1.17 3.73
C SER A 125 13.03 0.02 2.81
N LEU A 126 13.72 -0.17 1.68
CA LEU A 126 13.43 -1.23 0.73
C LEU A 126 13.97 -2.60 1.17
N LYS A 127 14.88 -2.64 2.16
CA LYS A 127 15.25 -3.89 2.87
C LYS A 127 14.09 -4.53 3.63
N PHE A 128 13.05 -3.75 3.95
CA PHE A 128 11.84 -4.24 4.58
C PHE A 128 10.84 -4.79 3.56
N ILE A 129 11.10 -4.69 2.24
CA ILE A 129 10.27 -5.35 1.24
C ILE A 129 10.67 -6.82 1.15
N TYR A 130 9.73 -7.70 1.51
CA TYR A 130 9.85 -9.15 1.39
C TYR A 130 8.50 -9.76 1.06
N ASP A 131 8.54 -11.00 0.59
CA ASP A 131 7.34 -11.80 0.32
C ASP A 131 6.63 -12.14 1.64
N ILE A 132 5.44 -11.59 1.86
CA ILE A 132 4.59 -11.97 2.99
C ILE A 132 3.90 -13.29 2.64
N ASP A 133 3.87 -14.21 3.59
CA ASP A 133 3.07 -15.43 3.47
C ASP A 133 1.60 -15.12 3.10
N LYS A 134 1.02 -15.91 2.18
CA LYS A 134 -0.30 -15.61 1.60
C LYS A 134 -1.42 -15.58 2.62
N ASP A 135 -1.41 -16.50 3.59
CA ASP A 135 -2.44 -16.57 4.63
C ASP A 135 -2.35 -15.37 5.56
N ASN A 136 -1.13 -14.94 5.89
CA ASN A 136 -0.91 -13.73 6.67
C ASN A 136 -1.29 -12.46 5.91
N LEU A 137 -0.92 -12.35 4.63
CA LEU A 137 -1.31 -11.22 3.80
C LEU A 137 -2.84 -11.09 3.71
N TYR A 138 -3.55 -12.22 3.57
CA TYR A 138 -5.00 -12.24 3.57
C TYR A 138 -5.60 -11.77 4.90
N LYS A 139 -5.05 -12.22 6.04
CA LYS A 139 -5.47 -11.77 7.39
C LYS A 139 -5.21 -10.27 7.60
N MET A 140 -4.04 -9.78 7.24
CA MET A 140 -3.72 -8.35 7.31
C MET A 140 -4.69 -7.53 6.48
N ASN A 141 -4.98 -7.95 5.25
CA ASN A 141 -5.94 -7.24 4.39
C ASN A 141 -7.36 -7.23 4.99
N LYS A 142 -7.82 -8.33 5.59
CA LYS A 142 -9.10 -8.35 6.33
C LYS A 142 -9.12 -7.30 7.45
N LEU A 143 -8.06 -7.24 8.26
CA LEU A 143 -7.94 -6.26 9.35
C LEU A 143 -7.89 -4.83 8.83
N TYR A 144 -7.13 -4.59 7.77
CA TYR A 144 -7.02 -3.27 7.12
C TYR A 144 -8.38 -2.79 6.61
N LYS A 145 -9.12 -3.65 5.88
CA LYS A 145 -10.46 -3.32 5.36
C LYS A 145 -11.48 -3.08 6.46
N LEU A 146 -11.44 -3.90 7.52
CA LEU A 146 -12.29 -3.68 8.70
C LEU A 146 -12.05 -2.29 9.29
N HIS A 147 -10.79 -1.91 9.47
CA HIS A 147 -10.43 -0.61 10.00
C HIS A 147 -10.92 0.53 9.07
N GLU A 148 -10.68 0.43 7.77
CA GLU A 148 -11.15 1.39 6.78
C GLU A 148 -12.68 1.57 6.84
N HIS A 149 -13.43 0.48 6.96
CA HIS A 149 -14.89 0.52 7.08
C HIS A 149 -15.33 1.22 8.37
N ILE A 150 -14.71 0.90 9.51
CA ILE A 150 -15.01 1.56 10.80
C ILE A 150 -14.72 3.05 10.72
N SER A 151 -13.57 3.47 10.19
CA SER A 151 -13.19 4.88 10.04
C SER A 151 -14.19 5.64 9.15
N LYS A 152 -14.61 5.04 8.03
CA LYS A 152 -15.63 5.62 7.13
C LYS A 152 -16.98 5.79 7.82
N MET A 153 -17.44 4.76 8.55
CA MET A 153 -18.70 4.84 9.31
C MET A 153 -18.63 5.94 10.37
N TYR A 154 -17.54 6.02 11.13
CA TYR A 154 -17.33 7.05 12.14
C TYR A 154 -17.36 8.47 11.55
N ASN A 155 -16.67 8.68 10.42
CA ASN A 155 -16.68 9.97 9.72
C ASN A 155 -18.08 10.37 9.24
N ILE A 156 -18.88 9.43 8.74
CA ILE A 156 -20.28 9.69 8.34
C ILE A 156 -21.12 10.09 9.56
N LEU A 157 -20.97 9.40 10.69
CA LEU A 157 -21.70 9.69 11.93
C LEU A 157 -21.37 11.10 12.46
N ILE A 158 -20.09 11.50 12.45
CA ILE A 158 -19.66 12.85 12.85
C ILE A 158 -20.24 13.92 11.92
N LYS A 159 -20.17 13.73 10.59
CA LYS A 159 -20.71 14.72 9.63
C LYS A 159 -22.22 14.91 9.82
N ARG A 160 -22.93 13.81 10.10
CA ARG A 160 -24.36 13.84 10.41
C ARG A 160 -24.66 14.58 11.72
N SER A 161 -23.85 14.40 12.76
CA SER A 161 -24.03 15.16 14.02
C SER A 161 -23.72 16.65 13.87
N ASN A 162 -22.86 17.02 12.92
CA ASN A 162 -22.47 18.40 12.64
C ASN A 162 -23.40 19.13 11.64
N GLY A 163 -24.45 18.48 11.15
CA GLY A 163 -25.44 19.10 10.27
C GLY A 163 -25.01 19.27 8.80
N GLU A 164 -23.97 18.58 8.34
CA GLU A 164 -23.58 18.58 6.92
C GLU A 164 -24.54 17.73 6.05
N PRO A 165 -24.93 18.18 4.84
CA PRO A 165 -25.89 17.45 4.00
C PRO A 165 -25.34 16.10 3.51
N ASN A 166 -26.22 15.10 3.54
CA ASN A 166 -25.97 13.66 3.38
C ASN A 166 -25.15 13.25 2.15
N SER A 167 -23.99 12.60 2.35
CA SER A 167 -23.47 11.63 1.37
C SER A 167 -24.18 10.29 1.59
N SER A 168 -24.95 9.87 0.57
CA SER A 168 -25.88 8.73 0.55
C SER A 168 -25.32 7.43 1.13
N LEU A 169 -26.15 6.75 1.92
CA LEU A 169 -25.93 5.38 2.41
C LEU A 169 -26.10 4.38 1.27
N THR A 170 -24.99 3.82 0.78
CA THR A 170 -24.96 2.50 0.15
C THR A 170 -23.87 1.66 0.79
N LEU A 171 -23.96 1.47 2.12
CA LEU A 171 -23.39 0.28 2.74
C LEU A 171 -24.52 -0.76 2.74
N SER A 172 -24.69 -1.44 1.61
CA SER A 172 -25.59 -2.60 1.52
C SER A 172 -25.02 -3.77 2.32
N ASP A 173 -25.91 -4.71 2.63
CA ASP A 173 -25.77 -5.90 3.50
C ASP A 173 -24.53 -6.80 3.24
N GLU A 174 -23.79 -6.56 2.15
CA GLU A 174 -22.51 -7.19 1.79
C GLU A 174 -21.41 -7.06 2.87
N SER A 175 -21.55 -6.07 3.77
CA SER A 175 -20.61 -5.81 4.87
C SER A 175 -20.74 -6.77 6.05
N LEU A 176 -21.90 -7.43 6.20
CA LEU A 176 -22.18 -8.38 7.29
C LEU A 176 -22.05 -9.84 6.85
N GLU A 177 -22.19 -10.15 5.56
CA GLU A 177 -22.08 -11.52 5.03
C GLU A 177 -20.63 -12.03 4.89
N ASN A 178 -19.62 -11.16 5.01
CA ASN A 178 -18.20 -11.52 4.87
C ASN A 178 -17.46 -11.82 6.20
N TYR A 179 -18.22 -12.00 7.30
CA TYR A 179 -17.71 -12.47 8.60
C TYR A 179 -18.08 -13.92 8.88
#